data_AF-A0A1T4W2Z8-F1
#
_entry.id   AF-A0A1T4W2Z8-F1
#
_cell.length_a   1.000
_cell.length_b   1.000
_cell.length_c   1.000
_cell.angle_alpha   90.00
_cell.angle_beta   90.00
_cell.angle_gamma   90.00
#
_symmetry.space_group_name_H-M   'P 1'
#
loop_
_entity.id
_entity.type
_entity.pdbx_description
1 polymer ?
#
loop_
_entity_poly.entity_id
_entity_poly.type
_entity_poly.pdbx_seq_one_letter_code
_entity_poly.pdbx_strand_id
1 'polypeptide(L)'
;MSFSWENAFCNIKEYSGLDPENLEPSSISVQTLEELKRYLDFVHIKYCLLKPYFESSDYPLVEARELLPSFESDMFEYGFLPGFSMVALSRPLNYFSEPFQFDILHDIQNSKDTGACPLEQNIYRQNLKTFLERLPKPYQDEFRKAFNRKDFTDLSQYPRLLPKLLSLDRAHVMAKNADGRFHLAGIYASFPSDLDTEIKRFGLRIKKFRIGDNAMYERNRNFVFQFLMELYGYPIVSERRTSSALFARRLHAAGEKFLIRALGQSDRTLTSLYSHPSQRRYPRVQKIALVQVDEKQKEALTRLGRGRYFVDKANRVVILRVTYRQHGYSQDNIRQDRALSVLRQEIIHPYSGRPNPNINLLKDATNLVVRLNDITKGEYQGRTVYKRNEVVENTDSHEKRLKFLFSWLSKHQRRIIAYSDEFYSYVVKVLDTYLLDPDNSEVFNSMNELFQEVWSKYSYIQQARKAQILDELQHRNFRGKKISYQDMLVQTNAILHELKFEIVNYFDQLVQNVIGIGEHILSDPYLVRSYIRRKDEELTPYGLEIKKNYGRLVSLVDEFKAIRKSRSDMENKELSTTE
;
A
#
# COMPACT_ATOMS: atom_id res chain seq x y z
N MET A 1 34.49 -3.40 11.31
CA MET A 1 33.92 -4.69 10.89
C MET A 1 32.77 -4.42 9.96
N SER A 2 32.74 -5.08 8.80
CA SER A 2 31.56 -5.14 7.94
C SER A 2 30.44 -5.88 8.69
N PHE A 3 29.20 -5.47 8.46
CA PHE A 3 28.03 -6.19 8.97
C PHE A 3 27.91 -7.55 8.26
N SER A 4 27.47 -8.58 8.99
CA SER A 4 27.15 -9.91 8.46
C SER A 4 25.74 -10.28 8.89
N TRP A 5 24.96 -10.91 8.03
CA TRP A 5 23.56 -11.25 8.33
C TRP A 5 23.42 -12.25 9.48
N GLU A 6 24.44 -13.09 9.70
CA GLU A 6 24.53 -14.02 10.83
C GLU A 6 24.54 -13.26 12.15
N ASN A 7 25.12 -12.06 12.19
CA ASN A 7 25.16 -11.21 13.38
C ASN A 7 23.94 -10.28 13.50
N ALA A 8 22.97 -10.39 12.59
CA ALA A 8 21.73 -9.62 12.67
C ALA A 8 21.00 -9.95 13.97
N PHE A 9 20.59 -8.90 14.69
CA PHE A 9 19.82 -8.96 15.92
C PHE A 9 20.45 -9.73 17.10
N CYS A 10 21.76 -10.00 17.08
CA CYS A 10 22.45 -10.72 18.16
C CYS A 10 22.40 -10.00 19.52
N ASN A 11 22.22 -8.67 19.54
CA ASN A 11 22.15 -7.91 20.80
C ASN A 11 20.78 -7.97 21.49
N ILE A 12 19.83 -8.74 20.96
CA ILE A 12 18.48 -8.88 21.53
C ILE A 12 18.47 -10.07 22.48
N LYS A 13 18.72 -9.78 23.77
CA LYS A 13 18.83 -10.80 24.83
C LYS A 13 17.57 -11.65 24.98
N GLU A 14 16.39 -11.11 24.65
CA GLU A 14 15.12 -11.82 24.75
C GLU A 14 15.00 -13.00 23.77
N TYR A 15 15.77 -13.02 22.68
CA TYR A 15 15.65 -13.99 21.59
C TYR A 15 16.99 -14.65 21.27
N SER A 16 17.49 -15.41 22.24
CA SER A 16 18.80 -16.08 22.17
C SER A 16 18.98 -17.03 20.97
N GLY A 17 17.89 -17.51 20.36
CA GLY A 17 17.93 -18.32 19.13
C GLY A 17 18.18 -17.56 17.84
N LEU A 18 18.30 -16.24 17.91
CA LEU A 18 18.81 -15.42 16.82
C LEU A 18 20.34 -15.36 16.82
N ASP A 19 21.02 -15.79 17.88
CA ASP A 19 22.48 -15.82 17.92
C ASP A 19 23.02 -17.05 17.16
N PRO A 20 23.87 -16.88 16.13
CA PRO A 20 24.45 -18.01 15.39
C PRO A 20 25.33 -18.91 16.27
N GLU A 21 25.91 -18.39 17.35
CA GLU A 21 26.78 -19.16 18.26
C GLU A 21 25.98 -19.98 19.26
N ASN A 22 24.69 -19.69 19.43
CA ASN A 22 23.85 -20.39 20.40
C ASN A 22 23.23 -21.67 19.81
N LEU A 23 23.89 -22.80 20.07
CA LEU A 23 23.48 -24.12 19.60
C LEU A 23 22.24 -24.68 20.34
N GLU A 24 21.89 -24.16 21.51
CA GLU A 24 20.71 -24.54 22.28
C GLU A 24 19.94 -23.29 22.73
N PRO A 25 19.02 -22.76 21.89
CA PRO A 25 18.28 -21.57 22.24
C PRO A 25 17.42 -21.82 23.48
N SER A 26 17.45 -20.86 24.41
CA SER A 26 16.56 -20.87 25.57
C SER A 26 15.11 -20.84 25.12
N SER A 27 14.21 -21.51 25.86
CA SER A 27 12.77 -21.46 25.57
C SER A 27 12.29 -20.02 25.49
N ILE A 28 11.55 -19.70 24.43
CA ILE A 28 11.01 -18.36 24.20
C ILE A 28 9.55 -18.35 24.65
N SER A 29 9.25 -17.59 25.70
CA SER A 29 7.86 -17.40 26.15
C SER A 29 7.24 -16.21 25.42
N VAL A 30 6.46 -16.49 24.39
CA VAL A 30 5.65 -15.50 23.65
C VAL A 30 4.18 -15.79 23.90
N GLN A 31 3.47 -14.85 24.52
CA GLN A 31 2.06 -15.01 24.89
C GLN A 31 1.15 -14.03 24.15
N THR A 32 1.64 -12.88 23.73
CA THR A 32 0.83 -11.88 23.03
C THR A 32 1.14 -11.85 21.52
N LEU A 33 0.16 -11.43 20.71
CA LEU A 33 0.38 -11.23 19.28
C LEU A 33 1.45 -10.16 19.00
N GLU A 34 1.59 -9.17 19.88
CA GLU A 34 2.58 -8.12 19.73
C GLU A 34 4.00 -8.66 19.95
N GLU A 35 4.20 -9.45 21.02
CA GLU A 35 5.46 -10.18 21.24
C GLU A 35 5.77 -11.12 20.08
N LEU A 36 4.78 -11.89 19.61
CA LEU A 36 4.97 -12.82 18.50
C LEU A 36 5.39 -12.07 17.24
N LYS A 37 4.69 -10.98 16.93
CA LYS A 37 5.00 -10.15 15.78
C LYS A 37 6.41 -9.57 15.88
N ARG A 38 6.84 -9.08 17.05
CA ARG A 38 8.19 -8.54 17.28
C ARG A 38 9.24 -9.62 17.07
N TYR A 39 9.05 -10.82 17.63
CA TYR A 39 9.93 -11.96 17.40
C TYR A 39 10.02 -12.32 15.91
N LEU A 40 8.88 -12.50 15.25
CA LEU A 40 8.80 -12.85 13.83
C LEU A 40 9.35 -11.76 12.91
N ASP A 41 9.29 -10.48 13.29
CA ASP A 41 9.94 -9.41 12.54
C ASP A 41 11.45 -9.70 12.44
N PHE A 42 12.11 -10.02 13.55
CA PHE A 42 13.55 -10.26 13.55
C PHE A 42 13.93 -11.54 12.81
N VAL A 43 13.20 -12.64 13.05
CA VAL A 43 13.45 -13.92 12.36
C VAL A 43 13.29 -13.75 10.85
N HIS A 44 12.17 -13.19 10.39
CA HIS A 44 11.93 -13.04 8.96
C HIS A 44 12.83 -12.00 8.30
N ILE A 45 13.20 -10.89 8.97
CA ILE A 45 14.18 -9.96 8.41
C ILE A 45 15.52 -10.67 8.23
N LYS A 46 15.98 -11.42 9.25
CA LYS A 46 17.26 -12.12 9.20
C LYS A 46 17.32 -13.16 8.08
N TYR A 47 16.36 -14.09 8.05
CA TYR A 47 16.42 -15.24 7.16
C TYR A 47 15.79 -15.00 5.78
N CYS A 48 14.82 -14.08 5.66
CA CYS A 48 14.10 -13.88 4.41
C CYS A 48 14.49 -12.60 3.66
N LEU A 49 15.15 -11.63 4.30
CA LEU A 49 15.60 -10.39 3.65
C LEU A 49 17.12 -10.27 3.66
N LEU A 50 17.75 -10.33 4.83
CA LEU A 50 19.20 -10.15 4.98
C LEU A 50 19.98 -11.31 4.38
N LYS A 51 19.70 -12.55 4.80
CA LYS A 51 20.39 -13.73 4.27
C LYS A 51 20.40 -13.78 2.73
N PRO A 52 19.25 -13.68 2.02
CA PRO A 52 19.26 -13.67 0.55
C PRO A 52 20.00 -12.47 -0.06
N TYR A 53 20.00 -11.31 0.61
CA TYR A 53 20.74 -10.13 0.16
C TYR A 53 22.26 -10.33 0.19
N PHE A 54 22.78 -11.08 1.18
CA PHE A 54 24.21 -11.38 1.27
C PHE A 54 24.63 -12.62 0.46
N GLU A 55 23.72 -13.58 0.24
CA GLU A 55 24.02 -14.80 -0.51
C GLU A 55 23.82 -14.67 -2.02
N SER A 56 23.01 -13.70 -2.48
CA SER A 56 22.77 -13.44 -3.91
C SER A 56 23.49 -12.16 -4.35
N SER A 57 24.30 -12.25 -5.42
CA SER A 57 25.01 -11.10 -6.00
C SER A 57 24.06 -10.04 -6.56
N ASP A 58 22.90 -10.47 -7.07
CA ASP A 58 21.96 -9.62 -7.80
C ASP A 58 20.65 -9.42 -7.02
N TYR A 59 20.72 -9.27 -5.70
CA TYR A 59 19.53 -9.04 -4.89
C TYR A 59 18.84 -7.73 -5.31
N PRO A 60 17.56 -7.78 -5.75
CA PRO A 60 16.85 -6.59 -6.21
C PRO A 60 16.39 -5.75 -5.02
N LEU A 61 17.11 -4.67 -4.67
CA LEU A 61 16.70 -3.77 -3.59
C LEU A 61 15.37 -3.08 -3.88
N VAL A 62 14.55 -2.89 -2.84
CA VAL A 62 13.28 -2.18 -2.94
C VAL A 62 13.56 -0.69 -2.94
N GLU A 63 13.02 0.04 -3.90
CA GLU A 63 13.11 1.50 -3.85
C GLU A 63 12.08 2.04 -2.83
N ALA A 64 12.46 3.07 -2.07
CA ALA A 64 11.58 3.67 -1.06
C ALA A 64 10.18 4.01 -1.62
N ARG A 65 10.10 4.39 -2.91
CA ARG A 65 8.83 4.75 -3.57
C ARG A 65 7.85 3.59 -3.77
N GLU A 66 8.31 2.35 -3.79
CA GLU A 66 7.47 1.16 -3.96
C GLU A 66 6.66 0.87 -2.68
N LEU A 67 7.15 1.37 -1.54
CA LEU A 67 6.46 1.29 -0.26
C LEU A 67 5.44 2.43 -0.07
N LEU A 68 5.28 3.33 -1.04
CA LEU A 68 4.24 4.35 -0.97
C LEU A 68 2.89 3.79 -1.47
N PRO A 69 1.75 4.23 -0.89
CA PRO A 69 0.40 3.87 -1.35
C PRO A 69 0.17 4.17 -2.83
N SER A 70 -0.62 3.33 -3.50
CA SER A 70 -0.64 3.00 -4.94
C SER A 70 0.34 1.87 -5.31
N PHE A 71 0.18 0.69 -4.70
CA PHE A 71 1.00 -0.48 -5.02
C PHE A 71 0.76 -0.89 -6.47
N GLU A 72 1.73 -0.60 -7.32
CA GLU A 72 1.71 -1.08 -8.70
C GLU A 72 2.01 -2.57 -8.73
N SER A 73 1.47 -3.25 -9.74
CA SER A 73 1.81 -4.64 -10.00
C SER A 73 3.21 -4.70 -10.60
N ASP A 74 4.19 -5.12 -9.81
CA ASP A 74 5.45 -5.61 -10.37
C ASP A 74 5.17 -6.93 -11.08
N MET A 75 5.18 -6.91 -12.42
CA MET A 75 4.92 -8.09 -13.25
C MET A 75 6.09 -9.08 -13.23
N PHE A 76 7.21 -8.75 -12.59
CA PHE A 76 8.40 -9.58 -12.55
C PHE A 76 8.52 -10.32 -11.21
N GLU A 77 8.61 -11.65 -11.26
CA GLU A 77 8.84 -12.49 -10.08
C GLU A 77 10.31 -12.94 -10.00
N TYR A 78 10.93 -12.68 -8.84
CA TYR A 78 12.29 -13.12 -8.56
C TYR A 78 12.25 -14.53 -7.93
N GLY A 79 12.14 -15.56 -8.75
CA GLY A 79 11.93 -16.95 -8.31
C GLY A 79 13.01 -17.51 -7.37
N PHE A 80 14.23 -16.94 -7.39
CA PHE A 80 15.32 -17.30 -6.49
C PHE A 80 15.18 -16.72 -5.07
N LEU A 81 14.29 -15.75 -4.87
CA LEU A 81 14.04 -15.15 -3.55
C LEU A 81 13.05 -16.01 -2.75
N PRO A 82 13.10 -15.98 -1.41
CA PRO A 82 12.13 -16.67 -0.60
C PRO A 82 10.74 -16.05 -0.73
N GLY A 83 9.71 -16.90 -0.70
CA GLY A 83 8.31 -16.48 -0.64
C GLY A 83 7.53 -17.38 0.31
N PHE A 84 6.67 -16.81 1.14
CA PHE A 84 5.86 -17.59 2.08
C PHE A 84 4.58 -16.86 2.47
N SER A 85 3.64 -17.63 3.04
CA SER A 85 2.51 -17.12 3.79
C SER A 85 2.45 -17.77 5.16
N MET A 86 1.88 -17.06 6.11
CA MET A 86 1.79 -17.49 7.50
C MET A 86 0.54 -16.90 8.14
N VAL A 87 -0.13 -17.68 8.99
CA VAL A 87 -1.16 -17.19 9.90
C VAL A 87 -0.82 -17.57 11.33
N ALA A 88 -1.04 -16.66 12.26
CA ALA A 88 -1.00 -16.91 13.69
C ALA A 88 -2.35 -16.53 14.31
N LEU A 89 -2.94 -17.44 15.07
CA LEU A 89 -4.20 -17.23 15.78
C LEU A 89 -3.95 -17.15 17.28
N SER A 90 -4.46 -16.11 17.95
CA SER A 90 -4.26 -15.90 19.39
C SER A 90 -5.20 -16.75 20.26
N ARG A 91 -5.41 -18.00 19.86
CA ARG A 91 -6.21 -19.02 20.54
C ARG A 91 -5.71 -20.41 20.11
N PRO A 92 -6.08 -21.48 20.84
CA PRO A 92 -5.94 -22.84 20.34
C PRO A 92 -6.71 -23.07 19.04
N LEU A 93 -6.20 -23.98 18.21
CA LEU A 93 -6.88 -24.40 16.98
C LEU A 93 -7.91 -25.48 17.30
N ASN A 94 -9.03 -25.42 16.59
CA ASN A 94 -9.97 -26.52 16.51
C ASN A 94 -10.03 -26.99 15.05
N TYR A 95 -9.32 -28.07 14.78
CA TYR A 95 -9.04 -28.58 13.44
C TYR A 95 -10.29 -28.70 12.54
N PHE A 96 -11.41 -29.16 13.08
CA PHE A 96 -12.64 -29.34 12.31
C PHE A 96 -13.34 -28.01 11.99
N SER A 97 -13.25 -27.03 12.89
CA SER A 97 -13.97 -25.76 12.76
C SER A 97 -13.17 -24.68 12.03
N GLU A 98 -11.88 -24.89 11.77
CA GLU A 98 -11.06 -23.87 11.12
C GLU A 98 -11.56 -23.62 9.69
N PRO A 99 -11.65 -22.35 9.24
CA PRO A 99 -12.16 -22.00 7.93
C PRO A 99 -11.16 -22.24 6.78
N PHE A 100 -10.12 -23.04 7.03
CA PHE A 100 -9.01 -23.30 6.11
C PHE A 100 -8.42 -24.68 6.37
N GLN A 101 -7.85 -25.30 5.34
CA GLN A 101 -7.21 -26.62 5.43
C GLN A 101 -5.73 -26.47 5.74
N PHE A 102 -5.18 -27.36 6.56
CA PHE A 102 -3.76 -27.44 6.92
C PHE A 102 -3.45 -28.82 7.49
N ASP A 103 -2.19 -29.24 7.51
CA ASP A 103 -1.78 -30.44 8.23
C ASP A 103 -1.39 -30.06 9.66
N ILE A 104 -2.03 -30.69 10.66
CA ILE A 104 -1.85 -30.36 12.07
C ILE A 104 -0.49 -30.84 12.61
N LEU A 105 0.11 -30.02 13.47
CA LEU A 105 1.24 -30.38 14.31
C LEU A 105 0.82 -30.23 15.78
N HIS A 106 1.07 -31.27 16.57
CA HIS A 106 0.64 -31.33 17.96
C HIS A 106 1.74 -30.82 18.90
N ASP A 107 1.36 -30.07 19.92
CA ASP A 107 2.27 -29.61 20.97
C ASP A 107 2.74 -30.78 21.84
N ILE A 108 4.05 -30.88 22.09
CA ILE A 108 4.66 -31.93 22.90
C ILE A 108 4.51 -31.62 24.40
N GLN A 109 4.43 -30.35 24.80
CA GLN A 109 4.47 -29.94 26.22
C GLN A 109 3.17 -30.16 27.01
N ASN A 110 2.06 -30.55 26.33
CA ASN A 110 0.75 -30.79 26.96
C ASN A 110 0.54 -32.24 27.47
N SER A 111 1.59 -33.05 27.56
CA SER A 111 1.56 -34.44 28.10
C SER A 111 1.65 -34.53 29.63
N LYS A 112 1.41 -33.45 30.38
CA LYS A 112 1.69 -33.42 31.83
C LYS A 112 0.72 -34.20 32.72
N ASP A 113 -0.39 -34.70 32.20
CA ASP A 113 -1.24 -35.67 32.91
C ASP A 113 -0.90 -37.09 32.48
N THR A 114 0.18 -37.62 33.05
CA THR A 114 0.41 -39.01 33.51
C THR A 114 1.89 -39.36 33.45
N GLY A 115 2.46 -39.71 34.61
CA GLY A 115 3.87 -40.10 34.74
C GLY A 115 4.26 -41.18 33.73
N ALA A 116 5.37 -40.94 33.02
CA ALA A 116 5.97 -41.84 32.04
C ALA A 116 5.02 -42.29 30.89
N CYS A 117 4.68 -41.39 29.97
CA CYS A 117 3.80 -41.72 28.85
C CYS A 117 4.57 -41.95 27.53
N PRO A 118 4.44 -43.11 26.86
CA PRO A 118 4.89 -43.36 25.48
C PRO A 118 4.33 -42.40 24.40
N LEU A 119 3.51 -41.42 24.80
CA LEU A 119 2.77 -40.50 23.95
C LEU A 119 3.66 -39.41 23.31
N GLU A 120 4.65 -38.86 24.02
CA GLU A 120 5.50 -37.78 23.48
C GLU A 120 6.31 -38.24 22.27
N GLN A 121 6.90 -39.45 22.35
CA GLN A 121 7.64 -40.03 21.23
C GLN A 121 6.73 -40.33 20.04
N ASN A 122 5.48 -40.72 20.29
CA ASN A 122 4.49 -40.96 19.25
C ASN A 122 4.05 -39.65 18.59
N ILE A 123 3.75 -38.61 19.38
CA ILE A 123 3.43 -37.26 18.90
C ILE A 123 4.59 -36.72 18.07
N TYR A 124 5.81 -36.81 18.59
CA TYR A 124 7.00 -36.39 17.87
C TYR A 124 7.17 -37.12 16.53
N ARG A 125 7.04 -38.46 16.52
CA ARG A 125 7.13 -39.26 15.29
C ARG A 125 6.03 -38.91 14.30
N GLN A 126 4.83 -38.65 14.78
CA GLN A 126 3.70 -38.22 13.95
C GLN A 126 3.95 -36.84 13.34
N ASN A 127 4.33 -35.85 14.14
CA ASN A 127 4.70 -34.52 13.65
C ASN A 127 5.83 -34.60 12.62
N LEU A 128 6.88 -35.37 12.91
CA LEU A 128 8.01 -35.59 12.00
C LEU A 128 7.54 -36.21 10.68
N LYS A 129 6.68 -37.24 10.73
CA LYS A 129 6.09 -37.86 9.55
C LYS A 129 5.27 -36.85 8.73
N THR A 130 4.35 -36.13 9.37
CA THR A 130 3.53 -35.09 8.74
C THR A 130 4.39 -34.05 8.02
N PHE A 131 5.48 -33.59 8.66
CA PHE A 131 6.38 -32.61 8.05
C PHE A 131 7.14 -33.18 6.86
N LEU A 132 7.69 -34.39 7.00
CA LEU A 132 8.47 -35.05 5.94
C LEU A 132 7.61 -35.38 4.70
N GLU A 133 6.33 -35.67 4.87
CA GLU A 133 5.40 -35.91 3.76
C GLU A 133 5.22 -34.68 2.84
N ARG A 134 5.46 -33.48 3.36
CA ARG A 134 5.37 -32.22 2.59
C ARG A 134 6.72 -31.66 2.18
N LEU A 135 7.80 -32.04 2.87
CA LEU A 135 9.13 -31.52 2.60
C LEU A 135 9.73 -32.18 1.33
N PRO A 136 10.34 -31.39 0.41
CA PRO A 136 11.02 -31.96 -0.75
C PRO A 136 12.09 -32.98 -0.36
N LYS A 137 12.18 -34.08 -1.13
CA LYS A 137 13.09 -35.22 -0.87
C LYS A 137 14.54 -34.81 -0.53
N PRO A 138 15.18 -33.84 -1.22
CA PRO A 138 16.57 -33.46 -0.94
C PRO A 138 16.80 -32.96 0.50
N TYR A 139 15.77 -32.40 1.13
CA TYR A 139 15.89 -31.80 2.46
C TYR A 139 15.52 -32.77 3.60
N GLN A 140 14.95 -33.94 3.30
CA GLN A 140 14.41 -34.86 4.31
C GLN A 140 15.48 -35.45 5.23
N ASP A 141 16.63 -35.86 4.70
CA ASP A 141 17.68 -36.49 5.51
C ASP A 141 18.39 -35.49 6.41
N GLU A 142 18.64 -34.28 5.90
CA GLU A 142 19.17 -33.17 6.69
C GLU A 142 18.19 -32.78 7.80
N PHE A 143 16.89 -32.72 7.50
CA PHE A 143 15.84 -32.44 8.47
C PHE A 143 15.80 -33.46 9.60
N ARG A 144 15.83 -34.76 9.25
CA ARG A 144 15.87 -35.86 10.23
C ARG A 144 17.08 -35.74 11.15
N LYS A 145 18.26 -35.45 10.60
CA LYS A 145 19.49 -35.28 11.40
C LYS A 145 19.40 -34.07 12.33
N ALA A 146 18.91 -32.93 11.83
CA ALA A 146 18.84 -31.68 12.58
C ALA A 146 17.84 -31.73 13.74
N PHE A 147 16.69 -32.37 13.53
CA PHE A 147 15.58 -32.37 14.48
C PHE A 147 15.36 -33.70 15.19
N ASN A 148 16.28 -34.67 15.06
CA ASN A 148 16.18 -35.97 15.74
C ASN A 148 15.99 -35.78 17.26
N ARG A 149 14.85 -36.23 17.80
CA ARG A 149 14.47 -36.10 19.22
C ARG A 149 14.39 -34.65 19.74
N LYS A 150 14.32 -33.64 18.86
CA LYS A 150 14.13 -32.23 19.24
C LYS A 150 12.74 -31.77 18.84
N ASP A 151 12.02 -31.16 19.76
CA ASP A 151 10.71 -30.57 19.47
C ASP A 151 10.86 -29.36 18.54
N PHE A 152 10.59 -29.56 17.25
CA PHE A 152 10.63 -28.49 16.25
C PHE A 152 9.37 -27.63 16.24
N THR A 153 8.33 -27.99 16.99
CA THR A 153 7.11 -27.19 17.10
C THR A 153 7.29 -26.00 18.05
N ASP A 154 8.26 -26.08 18.96
CA ASP A 154 8.61 -25.00 19.88
C ASP A 154 9.13 -23.76 19.12
N LEU A 155 8.68 -22.59 19.56
CA LEU A 155 8.96 -21.33 18.90
C LEU A 155 10.47 -20.99 18.88
N SER A 156 11.26 -21.50 19.84
CA SER A 156 12.72 -21.33 19.87
C SER A 156 13.42 -22.00 18.69
N GLN A 157 12.83 -23.06 18.12
CA GLN A 157 13.38 -23.79 16.97
C GLN A 157 12.94 -23.18 15.63
N TYR A 158 11.95 -22.30 15.63
CA TYR A 158 11.42 -21.65 14.43
C TYR A 158 12.50 -21.03 13.51
N PRO A 159 13.54 -20.32 14.01
CA PRO A 159 14.57 -19.74 13.14
C PRO A 159 15.36 -20.79 12.35
N ARG A 160 15.62 -21.95 12.97
CA ARG A 160 16.31 -23.09 12.32
C ARG A 160 15.40 -23.83 11.36
N LEU A 161 14.11 -23.88 11.68
CA LEU A 161 13.10 -24.54 10.88
C LEU A 161 12.70 -23.74 9.64
N LEU A 162 12.76 -22.40 9.73
CA LEU A 162 12.29 -21.49 8.69
C LEU A 162 12.86 -21.78 7.29
N PRO A 163 14.16 -22.02 7.08
CA PRO A 163 14.67 -22.38 5.74
C PRO A 163 13.95 -23.57 5.10
N LYS A 164 13.51 -24.55 5.90
CA LYS A 164 12.75 -25.71 5.44
C LYS A 164 11.29 -25.35 5.19
N LEU A 165 10.68 -24.51 6.02
CA LEU A 165 9.34 -23.97 5.78
C LEU A 165 9.26 -23.12 4.49
N LEU A 166 10.32 -22.38 4.16
CA LEU A 166 10.39 -21.58 2.92
C LEU A 166 10.45 -22.45 1.65
N SER A 167 10.78 -23.74 1.77
CA SER A 167 10.71 -24.69 0.66
C SER A 167 9.33 -25.30 0.44
N LEU A 168 8.36 -24.97 1.30
CA LEU A 168 6.96 -25.40 1.16
C LEU A 168 6.17 -24.37 0.34
N ASP A 169 5.30 -24.85 -0.55
CA ASP A 169 4.53 -23.96 -1.43
C ASP A 169 3.41 -23.19 -0.71
N ARG A 170 2.92 -23.76 0.40
CA ARG A 170 1.73 -23.34 1.15
C ARG A 170 2.07 -22.74 2.51
N ALA A 171 1.06 -22.13 3.14
CA ALA A 171 1.27 -21.39 4.37
C ALA A 171 1.59 -22.29 5.57
N HIS A 172 2.18 -21.71 6.62
CA HIS A 172 2.31 -22.38 7.92
C HIS A 172 1.50 -21.65 9.00
N VAL A 173 1.17 -22.37 10.07
CA VAL A 173 0.17 -21.98 11.05
C VAL A 173 0.81 -21.94 12.43
N MET A 174 0.65 -20.82 13.13
CA MET A 174 0.96 -20.71 14.55
C MET A 174 -0.33 -20.52 15.36
N ALA A 175 -0.34 -21.06 16.57
CA ALA A 175 -1.46 -20.93 17.47
C ALA A 175 -1.00 -21.00 18.92
N LYS A 176 -1.91 -20.67 19.83
CA LYS A 176 -1.65 -20.85 21.26
C LYS A 176 -1.88 -22.29 21.67
N ASN A 177 -0.99 -22.82 22.51
CA ASN A 177 -1.25 -24.06 23.23
C ASN A 177 -2.12 -23.81 24.48
N ALA A 178 -2.33 -24.87 25.29
CA ALA A 178 -3.07 -24.80 26.54
C ALA A 178 -2.43 -23.83 27.55
N ASP A 179 -1.10 -23.70 27.56
CA ASP A 179 -0.36 -22.74 28.40
C ASP A 179 -0.45 -21.28 27.88
N GLY A 180 -1.17 -21.04 26.78
CA GLY A 180 -1.33 -19.71 26.19
C GLY A 180 -0.09 -19.20 25.44
N ARG A 181 0.91 -20.06 25.21
CA ARG A 181 2.15 -19.76 24.48
C ARG A 181 2.01 -20.13 23.01
N PHE A 182 2.64 -19.36 22.12
CA PHE A 182 2.63 -19.66 20.69
C PHE A 182 3.58 -20.80 20.33
N HIS A 183 3.12 -21.70 19.46
CA HIS A 183 3.94 -22.75 18.83
C HIS A 183 3.58 -22.89 17.34
N LEU A 184 4.39 -23.64 16.58
CA LEU A 184 4.03 -24.07 15.23
C LEU A 184 2.96 -25.17 15.33
N ALA A 185 1.73 -24.83 14.93
CA ALA A 185 0.56 -25.67 15.10
C ALA A 185 0.13 -26.39 13.81
N GLY A 186 0.72 -26.03 12.68
CA GLY A 186 0.43 -26.68 11.42
C GLY A 186 1.26 -26.16 10.25
N ILE A 187 1.22 -26.92 9.17
CA ILE A 187 1.91 -26.63 7.91
C ILE A 187 0.98 -26.85 6.72
N TYR A 188 1.45 -26.48 5.53
CA TYR A 188 0.77 -26.74 4.26
C TYR A 188 -0.66 -26.17 4.17
N ALA A 189 -0.87 -25.01 4.79
CA ALA A 189 -2.16 -24.37 4.92
C ALA A 189 -2.63 -23.65 3.65
N SER A 190 -3.92 -23.79 3.33
CA SER A 190 -4.59 -23.13 2.21
C SER A 190 -5.55 -22.06 2.67
N PHE A 191 -5.19 -20.80 2.43
CA PHE A 191 -6.04 -19.66 2.79
C PHE A 191 -7.23 -19.54 1.82
N PRO A 192 -8.47 -19.39 2.33
CA PRO A 192 -9.65 -19.25 1.49
C PRO A 192 -9.62 -17.93 0.72
N SER A 193 -9.86 -18.00 -0.60
CA SER A 193 -9.90 -16.85 -1.50
C SER A 193 -11.20 -16.83 -2.32
N ASP A 194 -12.28 -16.35 -1.72
CA ASP A 194 -13.57 -16.14 -2.41
C ASP A 194 -13.56 -14.81 -3.21
N LEU A 195 -12.59 -14.66 -4.12
CA LEU A 195 -12.25 -13.37 -4.74
C LEU A 195 -13.43 -12.71 -5.45
N ASP A 196 -14.10 -13.43 -6.35
CA ASP A 196 -15.20 -12.87 -7.14
C ASP A 196 -16.38 -12.42 -6.27
N THR A 197 -16.72 -13.23 -5.26
CA THR A 197 -17.77 -12.89 -4.29
C THR A 197 -17.40 -11.65 -3.50
N GLU A 198 -16.15 -11.54 -3.04
CA GLU A 198 -15.69 -10.38 -2.28
C GLU A 198 -15.60 -9.11 -3.14
N ILE A 199 -15.17 -9.21 -4.40
CA ILE A 199 -15.19 -8.08 -5.35
C ILE A 199 -16.63 -7.61 -5.58
N LYS A 200 -17.56 -8.52 -5.88
CA LYS A 200 -18.98 -8.17 -6.12
C LYS A 200 -19.61 -7.54 -4.88
N ARG A 201 -19.46 -8.14 -3.71
CA ARG A 201 -19.96 -7.59 -2.43
C ARG A 201 -19.37 -6.21 -2.15
N PHE A 202 -18.05 -6.05 -2.35
CA PHE A 202 -17.39 -4.78 -2.09
C PHE A 202 -17.85 -3.69 -3.07
N GLY A 203 -17.91 -3.99 -4.37
CA GLY A 203 -18.36 -3.06 -5.40
C GLY A 203 -19.80 -2.61 -5.24
N LEU A 204 -20.71 -3.51 -4.85
CA LEU A 204 -22.09 -3.17 -4.47
C LEU A 204 -22.12 -2.23 -3.26
N ARG A 205 -21.33 -2.54 -2.21
CA ARG A 205 -21.26 -1.73 -0.98
C ARG A 205 -20.77 -0.30 -1.24
N ILE A 206 -19.82 -0.13 -2.16
CA ILE A 206 -19.30 1.20 -2.53
C ILE A 206 -20.06 1.85 -3.69
N LYS A 207 -21.19 1.26 -4.11
CA LYS A 207 -22.06 1.75 -5.19
C LYS A 207 -21.37 1.87 -6.56
N LYS A 208 -20.28 1.11 -6.76
CA LYS A 208 -19.59 1.01 -8.05
C LYS A 208 -20.15 -0.12 -8.92
N PHE A 209 -20.97 -1.01 -8.35
CA PHE A 209 -21.76 -2.01 -9.07
C PHE A 209 -23.24 -1.85 -8.77
N ARG A 210 -24.07 -2.31 -9.70
CA ARG A 210 -25.51 -2.49 -9.55
C ARG A 210 -25.91 -3.86 -10.12
N ILE A 211 -26.88 -4.51 -9.49
CA ILE A 211 -27.38 -5.82 -9.95
C ILE A 211 -28.01 -5.65 -11.33
N GLY A 212 -27.61 -6.48 -12.30
CA GLY A 212 -28.12 -6.47 -13.68
C GLY A 212 -27.43 -5.46 -14.61
N ASP A 213 -26.50 -4.63 -14.11
CA ASP A 213 -25.81 -3.61 -14.90
C ASP A 213 -24.40 -4.07 -15.30
N ASN A 214 -24.32 -4.75 -16.44
CA ASN A 214 -23.06 -5.33 -16.94
C ASN A 214 -22.05 -4.25 -17.37
N ALA A 215 -22.51 -3.16 -17.99
CA ALA A 215 -21.65 -2.08 -18.44
C ALA A 215 -21.00 -1.35 -17.24
N MET A 216 -21.76 -1.11 -16.17
CA MET A 216 -21.22 -0.53 -14.94
C MET A 216 -20.21 -1.47 -14.28
N TYR A 217 -20.49 -2.78 -14.26
CA TYR A 217 -19.56 -3.77 -13.73
C TYR A 217 -18.24 -3.79 -14.51
N GLU A 218 -18.29 -3.88 -15.84
CA GLU A 218 -17.11 -3.89 -16.71
C GLU A 218 -16.22 -2.66 -16.49
N ARG A 219 -16.83 -1.46 -16.51
CA ARG A 219 -16.12 -0.18 -16.34
C ARG A 219 -15.42 -0.07 -14.97
N ASN A 220 -16.03 -0.63 -13.91
CA ASN A 220 -15.56 -0.41 -12.54
C ASN A 220 -14.83 -1.60 -11.91
N ARG A 221 -14.87 -2.81 -12.51
CA ARG A 221 -14.33 -4.03 -11.89
C ARG A 221 -12.87 -3.90 -11.47
N ASN A 222 -12.04 -3.39 -12.37
CA ASN A 222 -10.60 -3.24 -12.12
C ASN A 222 -10.32 -2.25 -10.97
N PHE A 223 -11.07 -1.14 -10.93
CA PHE A 223 -10.98 -0.18 -9.83
C PHE A 223 -11.35 -0.82 -8.49
N VAL A 224 -12.49 -1.52 -8.43
CA VAL A 224 -12.97 -2.17 -7.20
C VAL A 224 -11.95 -3.18 -6.69
N PHE A 225 -11.39 -3.99 -7.58
CA PHE A 225 -10.38 -4.98 -7.22
C PHE A 225 -9.08 -4.32 -6.72
N GLN A 226 -8.58 -3.33 -7.45
CA GLN A 226 -7.37 -2.60 -7.08
C GLN A 226 -7.52 -1.91 -5.72
N PHE A 227 -8.65 -1.21 -5.50
CA PHE A 227 -8.92 -0.54 -4.24
C PHE A 227 -9.02 -1.54 -3.08
N LEU A 228 -9.69 -2.69 -3.31
CA LEU A 228 -9.79 -3.76 -2.31
C LEU A 228 -8.41 -4.29 -1.93
N MET A 229 -7.54 -4.58 -2.90
CA MET A 229 -6.20 -5.10 -2.63
C MET A 229 -5.30 -4.05 -1.97
N GLU A 230 -5.40 -2.79 -2.39
CA GLU A 230 -4.66 -1.68 -1.80
C GLU A 230 -5.02 -1.50 -0.32
N LEU A 231 -6.28 -1.68 0.09
CA LEU A 231 -6.71 -1.63 1.52
C LEU A 231 -5.93 -2.60 2.42
N TYR A 232 -5.49 -3.73 1.87
CA TYR A 232 -4.74 -4.77 2.59
C TYR A 232 -3.24 -4.76 2.26
N GLY A 233 -2.74 -3.69 1.62
CA GLY A 233 -1.30 -3.53 1.44
C GLY A 233 -0.71 -4.30 0.28
N TYR A 234 -1.51 -4.87 -0.63
CA TYR A 234 -0.99 -5.73 -1.68
C TYR A 234 -1.22 -5.15 -3.09
N PRO A 235 -0.25 -5.29 -4.01
CA PRO A 235 -0.52 -5.17 -5.43
C PRO A 235 -1.21 -6.43 -5.97
N ILE A 236 -1.90 -6.32 -7.10
CA ILE A 236 -2.51 -7.46 -7.82
C ILE A 236 -1.41 -8.16 -8.61
N VAL A 237 -0.81 -9.22 -8.06
CA VAL A 237 0.29 -9.94 -8.73
C VAL A 237 0.19 -11.45 -8.54
N SER A 238 0.03 -11.92 -7.29
CA SER A 238 0.05 -13.36 -6.99
C SER A 238 -1.14 -13.80 -6.13
N GLU A 239 -1.55 -15.06 -6.32
CA GLU A 239 -2.63 -15.69 -5.56
C GLU A 239 -2.34 -15.67 -4.06
N ARG A 240 -1.09 -15.93 -3.67
CA ARG A 240 -0.63 -15.94 -2.26
C ARG A 240 -0.95 -14.62 -1.53
N ARG A 241 -0.77 -13.48 -2.19
CA ARG A 241 -1.08 -12.16 -1.63
C ARG A 241 -2.58 -11.94 -1.56
N THR A 242 -3.28 -12.30 -2.64
CA THR A 242 -4.74 -12.21 -2.73
C THR A 242 -5.42 -13.04 -1.64
N SER A 243 -5.04 -14.30 -1.47
CA SER A 243 -5.58 -15.18 -0.43
C SER A 243 -5.24 -14.68 0.98
N SER A 244 -4.03 -14.17 1.20
CA SER A 244 -3.64 -13.55 2.48
C SER A 244 -4.50 -12.30 2.80
N ALA A 245 -4.80 -11.47 1.81
CA ALA A 245 -5.66 -10.28 1.97
C ALA A 245 -7.11 -10.66 2.31
N LEU A 246 -7.69 -11.58 1.52
CA LEU A 246 -9.08 -12.02 1.67
C LEU A 246 -9.26 -12.79 2.98
N PHE A 247 -8.29 -13.63 3.35
CA PHE A 247 -8.36 -14.35 4.62
C PHE A 247 -8.24 -13.41 5.82
N ALA A 248 -7.32 -12.43 5.78
CA ALA A 248 -7.23 -11.40 6.82
C ALA A 248 -8.55 -10.62 6.97
N ARG A 249 -9.20 -10.29 5.86
CA ARG A 249 -10.51 -9.64 5.84
C ARG A 249 -11.57 -10.49 6.52
N ARG A 250 -11.61 -11.80 6.23
CA ARG A 250 -12.55 -12.75 6.84
C ARG A 250 -12.32 -12.89 8.35
N LEU A 251 -11.08 -13.06 8.78
CA LEU A 251 -10.72 -13.14 10.20
C LEU A 251 -11.08 -11.84 10.94
N HIS A 252 -10.80 -10.67 10.35
CA HIS A 252 -11.15 -9.38 10.94
C HIS A 252 -12.67 -9.22 11.08
N ALA A 253 -13.45 -9.62 10.07
CA ALA A 253 -14.91 -9.59 10.14
C ALA A 253 -15.48 -10.53 11.21
N ALA A 254 -14.82 -11.67 11.46
CA ALA A 254 -15.17 -12.60 12.53
C ALA A 254 -14.75 -12.13 13.94
N GLY A 255 -14.04 -11.00 14.06
CA GLY A 255 -13.54 -10.51 15.34
C GLY A 255 -12.34 -11.30 15.88
N GLU A 256 -11.69 -12.10 15.05
CA GLU A 256 -10.55 -12.92 15.45
C GLU A 256 -9.32 -12.06 15.80
N LYS A 257 -8.53 -12.55 16.77
CA LYS A 257 -7.22 -11.98 17.08
C LYS A 257 -6.16 -12.74 16.30
N PHE A 258 -5.63 -12.13 15.24
CA PHE A 258 -4.74 -12.81 14.30
C PHE A 258 -3.55 -11.96 13.87
N LEU A 259 -2.56 -12.64 13.28
CA LEU A 259 -1.47 -12.07 12.51
C LEU A 259 -1.29 -12.92 11.24
N ILE A 260 -1.44 -12.31 10.07
CA ILE A 260 -1.06 -12.90 8.79
C ILE A 260 0.21 -12.21 8.30
N ARG A 261 1.17 -13.00 7.82
CA ARG A 261 2.37 -12.48 7.16
C ARG A 261 2.49 -13.12 5.79
N ALA A 262 2.87 -12.32 4.80
CA ALA A 262 3.27 -12.84 3.51
C ALA A 262 4.52 -12.12 3.02
N LEU A 263 5.42 -12.89 2.43
CA LEU A 263 6.55 -12.39 1.64
C LEU A 263 6.31 -12.82 0.21
N GLY A 264 6.24 -11.85 -0.70
CA GLY A 264 6.10 -12.12 -2.11
C GLY A 264 7.41 -11.89 -2.85
N GLN A 265 7.71 -12.77 -3.80
CA GLN A 265 8.94 -12.72 -4.58
C GLN A 265 9.03 -11.47 -5.44
N SER A 266 7.92 -10.97 -6.01
CA SER A 266 7.92 -9.77 -6.87
C SER A 266 8.15 -8.45 -6.13
N ASP A 267 7.45 -8.21 -5.02
CA ASP A 267 7.52 -6.93 -4.30
C ASP A 267 8.64 -6.93 -3.25
N ARG A 268 9.17 -8.11 -2.88
CA ARG A 268 10.32 -8.28 -1.99
C ARG A 268 10.07 -7.64 -0.61
N THR A 269 8.79 -7.52 -0.25
CA THR A 269 8.35 -6.89 0.99
C THR A 269 7.70 -7.93 1.90
N LEU A 270 8.10 -7.89 3.16
CA LEU A 270 7.42 -8.63 4.21
C LEU A 270 6.19 -7.83 4.65
N THR A 271 5.01 -8.26 4.21
CA THR A 271 3.74 -7.64 4.55
C THR A 271 3.11 -8.34 5.75
N SER A 272 2.63 -7.56 6.72
CA SER A 272 1.94 -8.04 7.92
C SER A 272 0.55 -7.41 8.02
N LEU A 273 -0.46 -8.27 8.20
CA LEU A 273 -1.85 -7.93 8.45
C LEU A 273 -2.25 -8.46 9.82
N TYR A 274 -2.68 -7.61 10.75
CA TYR A 274 -2.96 -8.08 12.11
C TYR A 274 -4.03 -7.28 12.84
N SER A 275 -4.68 -7.94 13.80
CA SER A 275 -5.66 -7.33 14.68
C SER A 275 -4.96 -6.30 15.59
N HIS A 276 -5.42 -5.05 15.56
CA HIS A 276 -4.83 -3.97 16.35
C HIS A 276 -5.94 -3.19 17.07
N PRO A 277 -5.84 -2.90 18.38
CA PRO A 277 -6.92 -2.26 19.15
C PRO A 277 -7.38 -0.92 18.58
N SER A 278 -6.46 -0.11 18.05
CA SER A 278 -6.78 1.18 17.43
C SER A 278 -7.43 1.09 16.04
N GLN A 279 -7.60 -0.10 15.46
CA GLN A 279 -8.10 -0.30 14.10
C GLN A 279 -9.37 -1.14 14.13
N ARG A 280 -10.52 -0.46 14.05
CA ARG A 280 -11.84 -1.12 14.12
C ARG A 280 -12.33 -1.62 12.76
N ARG A 281 -12.05 -0.88 11.68
CA ARG A 281 -12.66 -1.12 10.35
C ARG A 281 -11.89 -2.13 9.49
N TYR A 282 -10.57 -2.19 9.65
CA TYR A 282 -9.67 -3.01 8.84
C TYR A 282 -8.53 -3.53 9.72
N PRO A 283 -7.88 -4.66 9.39
CA PRO A 283 -6.66 -5.08 10.07
C PRO A 283 -5.53 -4.09 9.81
N ARG A 284 -4.57 -3.95 10.73
CA ARG A 284 -3.41 -3.07 10.53
C ARG A 284 -2.50 -3.64 9.43
N VAL A 285 -2.07 -2.79 8.49
CA VAL A 285 -1.05 -3.11 7.48
C VAL A 285 0.31 -2.55 7.89
N GLN A 286 1.34 -3.38 7.79
CA GLN A 286 2.74 -2.98 7.88
C GLN A 286 3.58 -3.70 6.83
N LYS A 287 4.56 -3.00 6.26
CA LYS A 287 5.57 -3.58 5.36
C LYS A 287 6.97 -3.39 5.90
N ILE A 288 7.85 -4.35 5.62
CA ILE A 288 9.28 -4.28 5.91
C ILE A 288 10.04 -4.71 4.66
N ALA A 289 11.06 -3.96 4.27
CA ALA A 289 11.91 -4.26 3.12
C ALA A 289 13.34 -3.74 3.32
N LEU A 290 14.27 -4.23 2.49
CA LEU A 290 15.60 -3.64 2.35
C LEU A 290 15.55 -2.55 1.30
N VAL A 291 15.99 -1.35 1.69
CA VAL A 291 15.88 -0.15 0.86
C VAL A 291 17.25 0.49 0.71
N GLN A 292 17.57 0.86 -0.52
CA GLN A 292 18.72 1.69 -0.83
C GLN A 292 18.41 3.15 -0.52
N VAL A 293 19.26 3.78 0.29
CA VAL A 293 19.19 5.23 0.55
C VAL A 293 19.85 5.98 -0.61
N ASP A 294 19.17 7.01 -1.10
CA ASP A 294 19.67 7.86 -2.18
C ASP A 294 20.92 8.62 -1.75
N GLU A 295 21.92 8.68 -2.62
CA GLU A 295 23.18 9.42 -2.44
C GLU A 295 22.97 10.92 -2.17
N LYS A 296 21.89 11.49 -2.73
CA LYS A 296 21.54 12.90 -2.58
C LYS A 296 21.05 13.22 -1.16
N GLN A 297 20.61 12.24 -0.38
CA GLN A 297 20.10 12.43 0.99
C GLN A 297 21.23 12.53 2.03
N LYS A 298 22.16 13.49 1.85
CA LYS A 298 23.37 13.65 2.68
C LYS A 298 23.12 13.70 4.19
N GLU A 299 22.05 14.38 4.61
CA GLU A 299 21.68 14.47 6.03
C GLU A 299 21.22 13.11 6.58
N ALA A 300 20.36 12.40 5.83
CA ALA A 300 19.92 11.06 6.21
C ALA A 300 21.11 10.10 6.29
N LEU A 301 21.99 10.11 5.29
CA LEU A 301 23.20 9.28 5.26
C LEU A 301 24.11 9.56 6.47
N THR A 302 24.29 10.83 6.83
CA THR A 302 25.11 11.22 8.00
C THR A 302 24.51 10.70 9.30
N ARG A 303 23.19 10.90 9.50
CA ARG A 303 22.49 10.43 10.71
C ARG A 303 22.49 8.90 10.81
N LEU A 304 22.24 8.21 9.70
CA LEU A 304 22.28 6.74 9.61
C LEU A 304 23.67 6.19 9.89
N GLY A 305 24.71 6.84 9.36
CA GLY A 305 26.10 6.46 9.58
C GLY A 305 26.52 6.60 11.04
N ARG A 306 26.19 7.74 11.68
CA ARG A 306 26.45 7.97 13.11
C ARG A 306 25.76 6.91 13.98
N GLY A 307 24.52 6.56 13.65
CA GLY A 307 23.73 5.57 14.38
C GLY A 307 23.97 4.11 13.98
N ARG A 308 24.90 3.81 13.04
CA ARG A 308 25.20 2.46 12.52
C ARG A 308 23.97 1.68 12.02
N TYR A 309 23.07 2.37 11.33
CA TYR A 309 21.83 1.78 10.79
C TYR A 309 22.00 1.05 9.45
N PHE A 310 23.17 1.17 8.80
CA PHE A 310 23.43 0.50 7.54
C PHE A 310 23.68 -0.99 7.73
N VAL A 311 22.98 -1.79 6.94
CA VAL A 311 23.25 -3.22 6.71
C VAL A 311 24.42 -3.37 5.76
N ASP A 312 24.43 -2.58 4.69
CA ASP A 312 25.57 -2.42 3.79
C ASP A 312 25.84 -0.92 3.64
N LYS A 313 26.99 -0.49 4.13
CA LYS A 313 27.38 0.92 4.08
C LYS A 313 27.82 1.35 2.68
N ALA A 314 28.44 0.48 1.91
CA ALA A 314 28.91 0.80 0.56
C ALA A 314 27.71 1.03 -0.36
N ASN A 315 26.73 0.13 -0.28
CA ASN A 315 25.50 0.22 -1.08
C ASN A 315 24.39 1.07 -0.42
N ARG A 316 24.63 1.62 0.78
CA ARG A 316 23.70 2.45 1.56
C ARG A 316 22.36 1.76 1.86
N VAL A 317 22.41 0.48 2.20
CA VAL A 317 21.22 -0.34 2.43
C VAL A 317 20.80 -0.30 3.89
N VAL A 318 19.50 -0.11 4.11
CA VAL A 318 18.88 -0.09 5.45
C VAL A 318 17.62 -0.96 5.49
N ILE A 319 17.21 -1.35 6.69
CA ILE A 319 15.94 -2.04 6.91
C ILE A 319 14.86 -0.99 7.17
N LEU A 320 13.92 -0.81 6.24
CA LEU A 320 12.83 0.15 6.36
C LEU A 320 11.53 -0.56 6.70
N ARG A 321 10.84 -0.05 7.71
CA ARG A 321 9.50 -0.46 8.14
C ARG A 321 8.52 0.67 7.91
N VAL A 322 7.39 0.36 7.29
CA VAL A 322 6.33 1.32 6.98
C VAL A 322 5.01 0.82 7.54
N THR A 323 4.37 1.63 8.38
CA THR A 323 3.03 1.36 8.89
C THR A 323 2.04 2.23 8.14
N TYR A 324 0.93 1.64 7.71
CA TYR A 324 -0.09 2.33 6.93
C TYR A 324 -1.34 2.63 7.76
N ARG A 325 -2.11 3.60 7.25
CA ARG A 325 -3.46 3.92 7.68
C ARG A 325 -4.40 3.70 6.51
N GLN A 326 -5.39 2.84 6.71
CA GLN A 326 -6.48 2.59 5.79
C GLN A 326 -7.53 3.69 5.80
N HIS A 327 -8.09 3.97 4.63
CA HIS A 327 -9.20 4.88 4.42
C HIS A 327 -10.38 4.14 3.79
N GLY A 328 -11.58 4.38 4.31
CA GLY A 328 -12.79 3.89 3.65
C GLY A 328 -13.01 4.63 2.33
N TYR A 329 -13.63 3.96 1.37
CA TYR A 329 -14.05 4.60 0.13
C TYR A 329 -15.11 5.68 0.43
N SER A 330 -14.97 6.85 -0.19
CA SER A 330 -15.94 7.94 -0.18
C SER A 330 -16.15 8.41 -1.61
N GLN A 331 -17.41 8.57 -2.01
CA GLN A 331 -17.78 9.00 -3.36
C GLN A 331 -17.58 10.51 -3.59
N ASP A 332 -17.40 11.28 -2.52
CA ASP A 332 -17.26 12.74 -2.59
C ASP A 332 -15.79 13.18 -2.50
N ASN A 333 -14.92 12.31 -1.98
CA ASN A 333 -13.50 12.58 -1.86
C ASN A 333 -12.83 12.52 -3.24
N ILE A 334 -12.28 13.60 -3.77
CA ILE A 334 -11.57 13.59 -5.06
C ILE A 334 -10.31 12.72 -5.02
N ARG A 335 -9.77 12.45 -3.83
CA ARG A 335 -8.76 11.41 -3.58
C ARG A 335 -9.37 10.00 -3.52
N GLN A 336 -10.53 9.79 -4.15
CA GLN A 336 -11.45 8.63 -4.29
C GLN A 336 -10.81 7.24 -4.44
N ASP A 337 -9.49 7.22 -4.52
CA ASP A 337 -8.65 6.23 -5.14
C ASP A 337 -7.56 5.69 -4.20
N ARG A 338 -7.35 6.30 -3.03
CA ARG A 338 -6.34 5.84 -2.07
C ARG A 338 -6.98 5.09 -0.91
N ALA A 339 -6.78 3.78 -0.94
CA ALA A 339 -7.12 2.92 0.17
C ALA A 339 -6.15 3.08 1.36
N LEU A 340 -4.91 3.52 1.12
CA LEU A 340 -3.88 3.71 2.15
C LEU A 340 -3.22 5.09 2.16
N SER A 341 -2.70 5.45 3.33
CA SER A 341 -1.72 6.50 3.55
C SER A 341 -0.60 5.99 4.46
N VAL A 342 0.58 6.58 4.38
CA VAL A 342 1.66 6.28 5.33
C VAL A 342 1.31 6.90 6.68
N LEU A 343 1.19 6.07 7.72
CA LEU A 343 0.99 6.53 9.09
C LEU A 343 2.31 6.92 9.73
N ARG A 344 3.32 6.05 9.59
CA ARG A 344 4.69 6.28 10.07
C ARG A 344 5.66 5.39 9.31
N GLN A 345 6.93 5.77 9.37
CA GLN A 345 8.04 4.93 8.91
C GLN A 345 9.13 4.91 9.98
N GLU A 346 9.88 3.82 10.02
CA GLU A 346 10.93 3.59 11.01
C GLU A 346 12.05 2.80 10.35
N ILE A 347 13.30 3.17 10.62
CA ILE A 347 14.48 2.41 10.20
C ILE A 347 14.91 1.51 11.34
N ILE A 348 15.06 0.21 11.09
CA ILE A 348 15.37 -0.78 12.13
C ILE A 348 16.89 -0.90 12.24
N HIS A 349 17.43 -0.75 13.46
CA HIS A 349 18.85 -0.97 13.70
C HIS A 349 19.21 -2.46 13.51
N PRO A 350 20.23 -2.79 12.69
CA PRO A 350 20.45 -4.17 12.25
C PRO A 350 20.97 -5.12 13.34
N TYR A 351 21.59 -4.59 14.41
CA TYR A 351 22.06 -5.41 15.54
C TYR A 351 21.13 -5.44 16.75
N SER A 352 20.39 -4.35 17.00
CA SER A 352 19.64 -4.17 18.26
C SER A 352 18.14 -4.19 18.06
N GLY A 353 17.68 -4.16 16.81
CA GLY A 353 16.26 -4.08 16.48
C GLY A 353 15.60 -2.75 16.83
N ARG A 354 16.34 -1.77 17.39
CA ARG A 354 15.78 -0.48 17.82
C ARG A 354 15.27 0.32 16.61
N PRO A 355 13.99 0.76 16.62
CA PRO A 355 13.46 1.59 15.55
C PRO A 355 13.98 3.03 15.66
N ASN A 356 14.23 3.64 14.50
CA ASN A 356 14.52 5.06 14.37
C ASN A 356 13.43 5.73 13.52
N PRO A 357 12.49 6.45 14.15
CA PRO A 357 11.42 7.15 13.43
C PRO A 357 11.85 8.51 12.86
N ASN A 358 13.03 9.02 13.23
CA ASN A 358 13.43 10.41 12.98
C ASN A 358 14.01 10.66 11.57
N ILE A 359 14.05 9.63 10.73
CA ILE A 359 14.61 9.69 9.38
C ILE A 359 13.52 9.26 8.40
N ASN A 360 13.23 10.13 7.44
CA ASN A 360 12.17 9.94 6.46
C ASN A 360 12.76 9.72 5.08
N LEU A 361 12.66 8.48 4.60
CA LEU A 361 13.13 8.07 3.26
C LEU A 361 12.00 8.10 2.22
N LEU A 362 10.73 8.08 2.65
CA LEU A 362 9.56 8.02 1.76
C LEU A 362 9.10 9.38 1.18
N LYS A 363 9.42 10.50 1.84
CA LYS A 363 8.97 11.85 1.45
C LYS A 363 9.96 12.58 0.55
N ASP A 364 10.53 11.91 -0.46
CA ASP A 364 11.47 12.57 -1.35
C ASP A 364 10.80 13.06 -2.63
N ALA A 365 10.10 14.20 -2.50
CA ALA A 365 9.53 14.93 -3.63
C ALA A 365 10.62 15.40 -4.62
N THR A 366 11.83 15.67 -4.12
CA THR A 366 12.97 16.14 -4.92
C THR A 366 13.38 15.12 -5.98
N ASN A 367 13.34 13.83 -5.66
CA ASN A 367 13.65 12.77 -6.62
C ASN A 367 12.64 12.65 -7.75
N LEU A 368 11.35 12.86 -7.48
CA LEU A 368 10.31 12.87 -8.52
C LEU A 368 10.52 14.04 -9.49
N VAL A 369 10.85 15.20 -8.93
CA VAL A 369 11.15 16.43 -9.68
C VAL A 369 12.36 16.25 -10.60
N VAL A 370 13.46 15.70 -10.08
CA VAL A 370 14.67 15.46 -10.88
C VAL A 370 14.39 14.50 -12.02
N ARG A 371 13.73 13.37 -11.73
CA ARG A 371 13.39 12.38 -12.77
C ARG A 371 12.47 12.95 -13.85
N LEU A 372 11.48 13.75 -13.47
CA LEU A 372 10.61 14.40 -14.43
C LEU A 372 11.42 15.29 -15.38
N ASN A 373 12.38 16.03 -14.85
CA ASN A 373 13.28 16.87 -15.63
C ASN A 373 14.19 16.04 -16.55
N ASP A 374 14.76 14.94 -16.04
CA ASP A 374 15.59 14.03 -16.83
C ASP A 374 14.77 13.38 -17.97
N ILE A 375 13.49 13.06 -17.72
CA ILE A 375 12.57 12.53 -18.74
C ILE A 375 12.33 13.59 -19.83
N THR A 376 11.96 14.82 -19.48
CA THR A 376 11.66 15.87 -20.49
C THR A 376 12.88 16.26 -21.31
N LYS A 377 14.08 16.24 -20.69
CA LYS A 377 15.36 16.51 -21.37
C LYS A 377 15.89 15.35 -22.23
N GLY A 378 15.39 14.14 -22.00
CA GLY A 378 15.88 12.94 -22.69
C GLY A 378 17.12 12.30 -22.07
N GLU A 379 17.45 12.66 -20.83
CA GLU A 379 18.62 12.19 -20.09
C GLU A 379 18.29 10.95 -19.21
N TYR A 380 17.01 10.61 -19.07
CA TYR A 380 16.58 9.50 -18.22
C TYR A 380 16.91 8.13 -18.82
N GLN A 381 17.75 7.39 -18.10
CA GLN A 381 18.04 5.98 -18.39
C GLN A 381 17.21 5.07 -17.47
N GLY A 382 16.31 4.30 -18.06
CA GLY A 382 15.46 3.36 -17.34
C GLY A 382 14.42 2.73 -18.25
N ARG A 383 13.56 1.88 -17.69
CA ARG A 383 12.47 1.21 -18.40
C ARG A 383 11.11 1.55 -17.78
N THR A 384 10.08 1.63 -18.61
CA THR A 384 8.69 1.75 -18.17
C THR A 384 7.78 0.91 -19.05
N VAL A 385 6.58 0.60 -18.55
CA VAL A 385 5.55 -0.07 -19.34
C VAL A 385 4.51 0.96 -19.76
N TYR A 386 4.33 1.13 -21.06
CA TYR A 386 3.28 1.95 -21.67
C TYR A 386 2.06 1.08 -21.99
N LYS A 387 0.88 1.52 -21.53
CA LYS A 387 -0.41 0.84 -21.66
C LYS A 387 -0.39 -0.68 -21.39
N ARG A 388 0.45 -1.12 -20.45
CA ARG A 388 0.62 -2.52 -19.98
C ARG A 388 1.22 -3.52 -20.98
N ASN A 389 1.47 -3.12 -22.23
CA ASN A 389 1.88 -4.05 -23.29
C ASN A 389 3.22 -3.66 -23.93
N GLU A 390 3.58 -2.38 -23.91
CA GLU A 390 4.80 -1.89 -24.55
C GLU A 390 5.85 -1.57 -23.49
N VAL A 391 7.03 -2.20 -23.56
CA VAL A 391 8.18 -1.82 -22.72
C VAL A 391 8.95 -0.75 -23.47
N VAL A 392 9.02 0.44 -22.88
CA VAL A 392 9.79 1.57 -23.41
C VAL A 392 11.06 1.70 -22.59
N GLU A 393 12.19 1.69 -23.28
CA GLU A 393 13.51 1.89 -22.70
C GLU A 393 14.01 3.29 -23.08
N ASN A 394 14.60 3.99 -22.09
CA ASN A 394 15.24 5.30 -22.23
C ASN A 394 14.33 6.42 -22.80
N THR A 395 14.83 7.66 -22.82
CA THR A 395 14.07 8.85 -23.25
C THR A 395 14.75 9.65 -24.38
N ASP A 396 15.51 8.96 -25.23
CA ASP A 396 16.27 9.56 -26.33
C ASP A 396 15.41 10.31 -27.37
N SER A 397 14.25 9.77 -27.77
CA SER A 397 13.32 10.40 -28.73
C SER A 397 12.09 11.06 -28.08
N HIS A 398 11.48 12.03 -28.75
CA HIS A 398 10.24 12.69 -28.28
C HIS A 398 9.09 11.70 -28.11
N GLU A 399 8.97 10.69 -28.97
CA GLU A 399 7.99 9.61 -28.83
C GLU A 399 8.17 8.88 -27.50
N LYS A 400 9.40 8.43 -27.21
CA LYS A 400 9.70 7.72 -25.97
C LYS A 400 9.49 8.62 -24.76
N ARG A 401 9.86 9.90 -24.84
CA ARG A 401 9.57 10.90 -23.79
C ARG A 401 8.09 11.01 -23.52
N LEU A 402 7.24 11.13 -24.54
CA LEU A 402 5.79 11.22 -24.37
C LEU A 402 5.21 9.93 -23.78
N LYS A 403 5.63 8.74 -24.23
CA LYS A 403 5.21 7.45 -23.61
C LYS A 403 5.66 7.36 -22.15
N PHE A 404 6.89 7.77 -21.85
CA PHE A 404 7.40 7.85 -20.49
C PHE A 404 6.61 8.83 -19.63
N LEU A 405 6.32 10.02 -20.15
CA LEU A 405 5.51 11.04 -19.47
C LEU A 405 4.10 10.53 -19.21
N PHE A 406 3.45 9.87 -20.18
CA PHE A 406 2.14 9.28 -19.98
C PHE A 406 2.15 8.27 -18.82
N SER A 407 3.10 7.33 -18.84
CA SER A 407 3.22 6.32 -17.78
C SER A 407 3.60 6.94 -16.44
N TRP A 408 4.50 7.94 -16.44
CA TRP A 408 4.95 8.64 -15.25
C TRP A 408 3.83 9.49 -14.64
N LEU A 409 3.09 10.26 -15.44
CA LEU A 409 1.94 11.03 -14.99
C LEU A 409 0.84 10.11 -14.48
N SER A 410 0.52 9.03 -15.19
CA SER A 410 -0.47 8.05 -14.73
C SER A 410 -0.07 7.42 -13.39
N LYS A 411 1.22 7.11 -13.21
CA LYS A 411 1.81 6.57 -11.98
C LYS A 411 1.83 7.57 -10.83
N HIS A 412 2.14 8.82 -11.11
CA HIS A 412 2.39 9.85 -10.10
C HIS A 412 1.24 10.85 -9.93
N GLN A 413 0.17 10.74 -10.72
CA GLN A 413 -1.05 11.57 -10.69
C GLN A 413 -1.49 11.86 -9.25
N ARG A 414 -1.71 10.80 -8.46
CA ARG A 414 -2.19 10.91 -7.07
C ARG A 414 -1.19 11.60 -6.14
N ARG A 415 0.11 11.54 -6.43
CA ARG A 415 1.16 12.19 -5.63
C ARG A 415 1.25 13.67 -5.98
N ILE A 416 1.23 13.99 -7.27
CA ILE A 416 1.22 15.36 -7.78
C ILE A 416 0.03 16.12 -7.22
N ILE A 417 -1.16 15.50 -7.26
CA ILE A 417 -2.38 16.08 -6.70
C ILE A 417 -2.27 16.29 -5.19
N ALA A 418 -1.55 15.47 -4.43
CA ALA A 418 -1.56 15.50 -2.95
C ALA A 418 -0.35 16.19 -2.28
N TYR A 419 0.73 16.47 -3.02
CA TYR A 419 1.98 17.03 -2.46
C TYR A 419 1.87 18.54 -2.20
N SER A 420 2.94 19.16 -1.68
CA SER A 420 2.96 20.59 -1.38
C SER A 420 2.70 21.44 -2.62
N ASP A 421 2.19 22.66 -2.41
CA ASP A 421 2.01 23.65 -3.49
C ASP A 421 3.33 23.88 -4.25
N GLU A 422 4.45 23.96 -3.54
CA GLU A 422 5.80 24.11 -4.12
C GLU A 422 6.17 22.99 -5.09
N PHE A 423 5.92 21.73 -4.71
CA PHE A 423 6.20 20.58 -5.57
C PHE A 423 5.31 20.61 -6.81
N TYR A 424 4.02 20.89 -6.63
CA TYR A 424 3.07 20.96 -7.73
C TYR A 424 3.46 22.05 -8.74
N SER A 425 3.79 23.26 -8.26
CA SER A 425 4.25 24.36 -9.10
C SER A 425 5.51 24.01 -9.91
N TYR A 426 6.44 23.25 -9.32
CA TYR A 426 7.61 22.79 -10.06
C TYR A 426 7.26 21.79 -11.16
N VAL A 427 6.38 20.81 -10.86
CA VAL A 427 5.91 19.83 -11.85
C VAL A 427 5.23 20.52 -13.03
N VAL A 428 4.32 21.47 -12.74
CA VAL A 428 3.65 22.30 -13.75
C VAL A 428 4.67 23.03 -14.59
N LYS A 429 5.64 23.72 -13.97
CA LYS A 429 6.68 24.45 -14.69
C LYS A 429 7.47 23.56 -15.66
N VAL A 430 7.90 22.37 -15.23
CA VAL A 430 8.67 21.46 -16.09
C VAL A 430 7.83 20.92 -17.26
N LEU A 431 6.58 20.56 -16.99
CA LEU A 431 5.67 20.05 -18.02
C LEU A 431 5.29 21.13 -19.02
N ASP A 432 4.95 22.33 -18.56
CA ASP A 432 4.62 23.46 -19.43
C ASP A 432 5.82 23.84 -20.30
N THR A 433 7.03 23.86 -19.73
CA THR A 433 8.26 24.17 -20.49
C THR A 433 8.50 23.19 -21.63
N TYR A 434 8.09 21.92 -21.50
CA TYR A 434 8.30 20.91 -22.54
C TYR A 434 7.11 20.78 -23.51
N LEU A 435 5.89 20.70 -22.98
CA LEU A 435 4.67 20.44 -23.75
C LEU A 435 4.16 21.67 -24.50
N LEU A 436 4.46 22.87 -24.03
CA LEU A 436 4.07 24.14 -24.65
C LEU A 436 5.23 24.85 -25.35
N ASP A 437 6.37 24.15 -25.51
CA ASP A 437 7.52 24.69 -26.23
C ASP A 437 7.18 24.84 -27.73
N PRO A 438 7.29 26.06 -28.32
CA PRO A 438 7.07 26.26 -29.74
C PRO A 438 7.98 25.38 -30.62
N ASP A 439 9.19 25.08 -30.17
CA ASP A 439 10.17 24.30 -30.94
C ASP A 439 9.74 22.82 -31.10
N ASN A 440 8.91 22.32 -30.18
CA ASN A 440 8.40 20.94 -30.23
C ASN A 440 7.10 20.81 -31.04
N SER A 441 6.50 21.91 -31.48
CA SER A 441 5.15 21.93 -32.07
C SER A 441 5.03 21.10 -33.35
N GLU A 442 6.01 21.18 -34.26
CA GLU A 442 6.03 20.40 -35.50
C GLU A 442 6.12 18.89 -35.22
N VAL A 443 6.97 18.51 -34.26
CA VAL A 443 7.14 17.11 -33.85
C VAL A 443 5.85 16.58 -33.21
N PHE A 444 5.24 17.35 -32.30
CA PHE A 444 4.00 16.94 -31.64
C PHE A 444 2.81 16.87 -32.59
N ASN A 445 2.75 17.74 -33.62
CA ASN A 445 1.73 17.64 -34.67
C ASN A 445 1.83 16.33 -35.45
N SER A 446 3.04 15.83 -35.70
CA SER A 446 3.24 14.51 -36.33
C SER A 446 2.80 13.33 -35.44
N MET A 447 2.73 13.54 -34.12
CA MET A 447 2.37 12.54 -33.11
C MET A 447 1.15 12.97 -32.29
N ASN A 448 0.18 13.62 -32.92
CA ASN A 448 -0.91 14.35 -32.24
C ASN A 448 -1.69 13.44 -31.27
N GLU A 449 -2.00 12.20 -31.67
CA GLU A 449 -2.71 11.25 -30.78
C GLU A 449 -1.97 11.03 -29.45
N LEU A 450 -0.68 10.73 -29.51
CA LEU A 450 0.15 10.50 -28.33
C LEU A 450 0.30 11.78 -27.49
N PHE A 451 0.45 12.94 -28.14
CA PHE A 451 0.50 14.22 -27.45
C PHE A 451 -0.83 14.52 -26.72
N GLN A 452 -1.98 14.33 -27.37
CA GLN A 452 -3.28 14.54 -26.75
C GLN A 452 -3.53 13.59 -25.58
N GLU A 453 -3.03 12.36 -25.64
CA GLU A 453 -3.11 11.44 -24.50
C GLU A 453 -2.34 11.95 -23.27
N VAL A 454 -1.11 12.43 -23.48
CA VAL A 454 -0.30 13.03 -22.41
C VAL A 454 -0.96 14.31 -21.89
N TRP A 455 -1.44 15.16 -22.80
CA TRP A 455 -2.10 16.43 -22.48
C TRP A 455 -3.40 16.22 -21.69
N SER A 456 -4.20 15.22 -22.06
CA SER A 456 -5.41 14.83 -21.34
C SER A 456 -5.08 14.37 -19.91
N LYS A 457 -4.03 13.56 -19.73
CA LYS A 457 -3.57 13.16 -18.38
C LYS A 457 -3.10 14.35 -17.55
N TYR A 458 -2.34 15.24 -18.16
CA TYR A 458 -1.85 16.43 -17.48
C TYR A 458 -3.00 17.38 -17.09
N SER A 459 -3.93 17.63 -18.01
CA SER A 459 -5.14 18.44 -17.77
C SER A 459 -6.00 17.86 -16.65
N TYR A 460 -6.17 16.53 -16.62
CA TYR A 460 -6.86 15.86 -15.53
C TYR A 460 -6.19 16.15 -14.18
N ILE A 461 -4.86 16.07 -14.09
CA ILE A 461 -4.11 16.34 -12.85
C ILE A 461 -4.33 17.78 -12.38
N GLN A 462 -4.29 18.75 -13.30
CA GLN A 462 -4.50 20.16 -12.98
C GLN A 462 -5.90 20.41 -12.42
N GLN A 463 -6.94 19.92 -13.11
CA GLN A 463 -8.32 20.05 -12.67
C GLN A 463 -8.57 19.31 -11.34
N ALA A 464 -8.02 18.10 -11.18
CA ALA A 464 -8.16 17.33 -9.96
C ALA A 464 -7.48 17.99 -8.75
N ARG A 465 -6.35 18.69 -8.95
CA ARG A 465 -5.71 19.49 -7.88
C ARG A 465 -6.60 20.62 -7.41
N LYS A 466 -7.24 21.36 -8.32
CA LYS A 466 -8.19 22.43 -7.98
C LYS A 466 -9.40 21.89 -7.24
N ALA A 467 -9.94 20.78 -7.73
CA ALA A 467 -11.04 20.10 -7.08
C ALA A 467 -10.64 19.67 -5.64
N GLN A 468 -9.41 19.16 -5.42
CA GLN A 468 -8.94 18.86 -4.06
C GLN A 468 -8.96 20.09 -3.14
N ILE A 469 -8.55 21.25 -3.64
CA ILE A 469 -8.57 22.48 -2.84
C ILE A 469 -10.02 22.84 -2.48
N LEU A 470 -10.98 22.65 -3.39
CA LEU A 470 -12.42 22.81 -3.10
C LEU A 470 -12.90 21.86 -1.99
N ASP A 471 -12.44 20.61 -1.99
CA ASP A 471 -12.76 19.61 -0.95
C ASP A 471 -12.21 19.99 0.45
N GLU A 472 -11.06 20.67 0.51
CA GLU A 472 -10.53 21.22 1.76
C GLU A 472 -11.35 22.45 2.21
N LEU A 473 -11.71 23.33 1.26
CA LEU A 473 -12.49 24.54 1.51
C LEU A 473 -13.89 24.25 2.04
N GLN A 474 -14.56 23.17 1.62
CA GLN A 474 -15.89 22.82 2.16
C GLN A 474 -15.87 22.59 3.69
N HIS A 475 -14.71 22.19 4.23
CA HIS A 475 -14.50 21.99 5.67
C HIS A 475 -13.95 23.25 6.36
N ARG A 476 -13.94 24.39 5.65
CA ARG A 476 -13.27 25.65 6.04
C ARG A 476 -11.80 25.45 6.39
N ASN A 477 -11.13 24.49 5.78
CA ASN A 477 -9.71 24.28 5.95
C ASN A 477 -8.99 24.76 4.69
N PHE A 478 -8.00 25.63 4.85
CA PHE A 478 -7.18 26.08 3.73
C PHE A 478 -5.75 26.23 4.20
N ARG A 479 -4.83 25.51 3.54
CA ARG A 479 -3.39 25.50 3.87
C ARG A 479 -3.13 25.21 5.37
N GLY A 480 -3.91 24.30 5.95
CA GLY A 480 -3.79 23.85 7.34
C GLY A 480 -4.34 24.82 8.39
N LYS A 481 -5.05 25.88 7.97
CA LYS A 481 -5.71 26.83 8.87
C LYS A 481 -7.22 26.82 8.65
N LYS A 482 -7.96 27.01 9.74
CA LYS A 482 -9.40 27.21 9.66
C LYS A 482 -9.69 28.64 9.21
N ILE A 483 -10.50 28.81 8.17
CA ILE A 483 -10.82 30.11 7.56
C ILE A 483 -12.24 30.57 7.85
N SER A 484 -12.52 31.85 7.58
CA SER A 484 -13.87 32.43 7.71
C SER A 484 -14.80 31.94 6.58
N TYR A 485 -16.11 32.12 6.75
CA TYR A 485 -17.08 31.81 5.69
C TYR A 485 -16.92 32.72 4.47
N GLN A 486 -16.57 33.99 4.68
CA GLN A 486 -16.28 34.91 3.58
C GLN A 486 -15.08 34.41 2.76
N ASP A 487 -13.96 34.12 3.42
CA ASP A 487 -12.76 33.62 2.75
C ASP A 487 -13.04 32.32 2.01
N MET A 488 -13.78 31.40 2.65
CA MET A 488 -14.17 30.13 2.03
C MET A 488 -14.92 30.36 0.72
N LEU A 489 -15.94 31.23 0.70
CA LEU A 489 -16.73 31.51 -0.51
C LEU A 489 -15.91 32.24 -1.58
N VAL A 490 -15.07 33.20 -1.19
CA VAL A 490 -14.21 33.93 -2.14
C VAL A 490 -13.24 32.98 -2.83
N GLN A 491 -12.56 32.12 -2.07
CA GLN A 491 -11.61 31.14 -2.62
C GLN A 491 -12.32 30.08 -3.48
N THR A 492 -13.48 29.60 -3.02
CA THR A 492 -14.30 28.63 -3.79
C THR A 492 -14.72 29.20 -5.13
N ASN A 493 -15.24 30.44 -5.16
CA ASN A 493 -15.66 31.11 -6.39
C ASN A 493 -14.49 31.34 -7.35
N ALA A 494 -13.32 31.75 -6.85
CA ALA A 494 -12.14 31.95 -7.68
C ALA A 494 -11.73 30.65 -8.40
N ILE A 495 -11.65 29.54 -7.66
CA ILE A 495 -11.27 28.24 -8.22
C ILE A 495 -12.31 27.71 -9.21
N LEU A 496 -13.60 27.84 -8.91
CA LEU A 496 -14.68 27.43 -9.82
C LEU A 496 -14.67 28.25 -11.11
N HIS A 497 -14.40 29.55 -11.01
CA HIS A 497 -14.30 30.42 -12.17
C HIS A 497 -13.11 30.03 -13.06
N GLU A 498 -11.95 29.68 -12.51
CA GLU A 498 -10.84 29.17 -13.30
C GLU A 498 -11.16 27.80 -13.95
N LEU A 499 -11.75 26.87 -13.18
CA LEU A 499 -12.13 25.55 -13.68
C LEU A 499 -13.11 25.62 -14.87
N LYS A 500 -13.95 26.65 -14.91
CA LYS A 500 -14.87 26.91 -16.04
C LYS A 500 -14.14 27.06 -17.37
N PHE A 501 -12.95 27.67 -17.40
CA PHE A 501 -12.18 27.82 -18.64
C PHE A 501 -11.41 26.54 -19.00
N GLU A 502 -11.06 25.73 -18.01
CA GLU A 502 -10.30 24.49 -18.21
C GLU A 502 -11.19 23.30 -18.64
N ILE A 503 -12.51 23.41 -18.48
CA ILE A 503 -13.48 22.34 -18.80
C ILE A 503 -13.60 22.00 -20.29
N VAL A 504 -12.84 22.69 -21.16
CA VAL A 504 -12.62 22.27 -22.55
C VAL A 504 -12.20 20.79 -22.59
N ASN A 505 -11.31 20.39 -21.67
CA ASN A 505 -11.01 18.99 -21.39
C ASN A 505 -11.99 18.46 -20.33
N TYR A 506 -13.11 17.89 -20.79
CA TYR A 506 -14.22 17.45 -19.93
C TYR A 506 -13.96 16.09 -19.27
N PHE A 507 -14.07 16.03 -17.94
CA PHE A 507 -14.00 14.78 -17.18
C PHE A 507 -15.23 14.65 -16.27
N ASP A 508 -16.21 13.81 -16.64
CA ASP A 508 -17.51 13.72 -15.95
C ASP A 508 -17.39 13.51 -14.44
N GLN A 509 -16.48 12.62 -14.01
CA GLN A 509 -16.29 12.34 -12.58
C GLN A 509 -15.78 13.55 -11.80
N LEU A 510 -14.88 14.37 -12.38
CA LEU A 510 -14.37 15.57 -11.72
C LEU A 510 -15.47 16.64 -11.64
N VAL A 511 -16.21 16.83 -12.73
CA VAL A 511 -17.32 17.79 -12.78
C VAL A 511 -18.41 17.41 -11.77
N GLN A 512 -18.75 16.12 -11.67
CA GLN A 512 -19.69 15.63 -10.67
C GLN A 512 -19.20 15.90 -9.24
N ASN A 513 -17.93 15.65 -8.94
CA ASN A 513 -17.36 15.93 -7.63
C ASN A 513 -17.39 17.43 -7.29
N VAL A 514 -17.05 18.29 -8.26
CA VAL A 514 -17.09 19.75 -8.11
C VAL A 514 -18.51 20.24 -7.83
N ILE A 515 -19.52 19.72 -8.55
CA ILE A 515 -20.93 20.01 -8.28
C ILE A 515 -21.31 19.58 -6.86
N GLY A 516 -20.96 18.35 -6.47
CA GLY A 516 -21.27 17.82 -5.14
C GLY A 516 -20.67 18.66 -4.00
N ILE A 517 -19.42 19.09 -4.14
CA ILE A 517 -18.76 19.99 -3.18
C ILE A 517 -19.48 21.34 -3.11
N GLY A 518 -19.83 21.92 -4.27
CA GLY A 518 -20.59 23.16 -4.34
C GLY A 518 -21.94 23.04 -3.63
N GLU A 519 -22.69 21.98 -3.88
CA GLU A 519 -23.97 21.70 -3.21
C GLU A 519 -23.82 21.50 -1.70
N HIS A 520 -22.75 20.83 -1.25
CA HIS A 520 -22.46 20.67 0.17
C HIS A 520 -22.19 22.02 0.86
N ILE A 521 -21.45 22.92 0.21
CA ILE A 521 -21.22 24.28 0.73
C ILE A 521 -22.52 25.08 0.75
N LEU A 522 -23.31 25.02 -0.33
CA LEU A 522 -24.59 25.72 -0.44
C LEU A 522 -25.62 25.22 0.59
N SER A 523 -25.53 23.97 1.00
CA SER A 523 -26.42 23.37 2.01
C SER A 523 -25.93 23.52 3.46
N ASP A 524 -24.84 24.25 3.73
CA ASP A 524 -24.35 24.49 5.09
C ASP A 524 -25.47 25.16 5.95
N PRO A 525 -25.95 24.49 7.03
CA PRO A 525 -27.08 24.98 7.80
C PRO A 525 -26.83 26.34 8.48
N TYR A 526 -25.59 26.60 8.88
CA TYR A 526 -25.21 27.84 9.54
C TYR A 526 -25.19 28.99 8.53
N LEU A 527 -24.60 28.76 7.35
CA LEU A 527 -24.50 29.76 6.27
C LEU A 527 -25.89 30.19 5.80
N VAL A 528 -26.76 29.20 5.55
CA VAL A 528 -28.14 29.42 5.11
C VAL A 528 -28.96 30.18 6.17
N ARG A 529 -28.89 29.75 7.43
CA ARG A 529 -29.69 30.36 8.52
C ARG A 529 -29.21 31.76 8.90
N SER A 530 -27.90 31.98 8.91
CA SER A 530 -27.30 33.21 9.47
C SER A 530 -27.21 34.34 8.45
N TYR A 531 -27.01 34.01 7.17
CA TYR A 531 -26.74 35.02 6.13
C TYR A 531 -27.73 35.00 4.97
N ILE A 532 -28.22 33.84 4.54
CA ILE A 532 -29.03 33.75 3.30
C ILE A 532 -30.52 34.02 3.56
N ARG A 533 -31.08 33.42 4.62
CA ARG A 533 -32.51 33.57 4.97
C ARG A 533 -32.86 34.93 5.60
N ARG A 534 -31.87 35.68 6.08
CA ARG A 534 -32.09 37.02 6.66
C ARG A 534 -32.30 38.06 5.56
N LYS A 535 -33.11 39.07 5.87
CA LYS A 535 -33.29 40.24 5.01
C LYS A 535 -31.99 41.04 4.94
N ASP A 536 -31.77 41.73 3.82
CA ASP A 536 -30.53 42.48 3.59
C ASP A 536 -30.36 43.60 4.63
N GLU A 537 -31.46 44.21 5.06
CA GLU A 537 -31.52 45.24 6.12
C GLU A 537 -31.05 44.74 7.49
N GLU A 538 -31.14 43.43 7.75
CA GLU A 538 -30.75 42.79 9.01
C GLU A 538 -29.30 42.29 9.00
N LEU A 539 -28.60 42.43 7.87
CA LEU A 539 -27.24 41.95 7.69
C LEU A 539 -26.23 43.07 7.88
N THR A 540 -25.11 42.74 8.52
CA THR A 540 -23.94 43.61 8.54
C THR A 540 -23.32 43.70 7.14
N PRO A 541 -22.45 44.69 6.86
CA PRO A 541 -21.70 44.75 5.59
C PRO A 541 -20.98 43.44 5.25
N TYR A 542 -20.41 42.77 6.28
CA TYR A 542 -19.83 41.44 6.17
C TYR A 542 -20.85 40.37 5.76
N GLY A 543 -22.05 40.40 6.35
CA GLY A 543 -23.15 39.49 6.00
C GLY A 543 -23.66 39.67 4.57
N LEU A 544 -23.74 40.92 4.09
CA LEU A 544 -24.09 41.23 2.70
C LEU A 544 -23.04 40.71 1.73
N GLU A 545 -21.75 40.79 2.08
CA GLU A 545 -20.66 40.27 1.25
C GLU A 545 -20.67 38.74 1.18
N ILE A 546 -20.96 38.05 2.28
CA ILE A 546 -21.20 36.60 2.28
C ILE A 546 -22.36 36.26 1.35
N LYS A 547 -23.49 36.96 1.46
CA LYS A 547 -24.68 36.71 0.64
C LYS A 547 -24.40 36.91 -0.85
N LYS A 548 -23.64 37.94 -1.21
CA LYS A 548 -23.16 38.19 -2.58
C LYS A 548 -22.28 37.05 -3.10
N ASN A 549 -21.29 36.62 -2.33
CA ASN A 549 -20.39 35.53 -2.74
C ASN A 549 -21.12 34.17 -2.78
N TYR A 550 -22.13 33.96 -1.94
CA TYR A 550 -23.01 32.79 -2.02
C TYR A 550 -23.81 32.78 -3.33
N GLY A 551 -24.39 33.92 -3.73
CA GLY A 551 -25.11 34.03 -5.01
C GLY A 551 -24.23 33.72 -6.23
N ARG A 552 -22.96 34.15 -6.20
CA ARG A 552 -21.96 33.79 -7.22
C ARG A 552 -21.71 32.29 -7.27
N LEU A 553 -21.60 31.64 -6.11
CA LEU A 553 -21.40 30.19 -6.00
C LEU A 553 -22.58 29.43 -6.61
N VAL A 554 -23.83 29.85 -6.34
CA VAL A 554 -25.03 29.26 -6.95
C VAL A 554 -24.94 29.31 -8.48
N SER A 555 -24.66 30.49 -9.03
CA SER A 555 -24.52 30.68 -10.49
C SER A 555 -23.47 29.75 -11.10
N LEU A 556 -22.30 29.64 -10.46
CA LEU A 556 -21.22 28.77 -10.95
C LEU A 556 -21.61 27.29 -10.89
N VAL A 557 -22.23 26.84 -9.80
CA VAL A 557 -22.68 25.44 -9.67
C VAL A 557 -23.74 25.10 -10.72
N ASP A 558 -24.68 26.01 -10.99
CA ASP A 558 -25.71 25.81 -12.01
C ASP A 558 -25.12 25.77 -13.42
N GLU A 559 -24.10 26.58 -13.71
CA GLU A 559 -23.33 26.49 -14.95
C GLU A 559 -22.66 25.11 -15.12
N PHE A 560 -21.98 24.58 -14.09
CA PHE A 560 -21.38 23.24 -14.15
C PHE A 560 -22.43 22.15 -14.37
N LYS A 561 -23.61 22.26 -13.75
CA LYS A 561 -24.74 21.35 -14.00
C LYS A 561 -25.23 21.41 -15.44
N ALA A 562 -25.34 22.61 -16.01
CA ALA A 562 -25.75 22.81 -17.39
C ALA A 562 -24.74 22.21 -18.38
N ILE A 563 -23.43 22.44 -18.15
CA ILE A 563 -22.34 21.85 -18.96
C ILE A 563 -22.43 20.33 -18.95
N ARG A 564 -22.57 19.73 -17.76
CA ARG A 564 -22.69 18.28 -17.62
C ARG A 564 -23.91 17.73 -18.37
N LYS A 565 -25.07 18.36 -18.21
CA LYS A 565 -26.31 17.94 -18.90
C LYS A 565 -26.14 17.99 -20.42
N SER A 566 -25.59 19.07 -20.96
CA SER A 566 -25.33 19.21 -22.39
C SER A 566 -24.40 18.12 -22.94
N ARG A 567 -23.39 17.70 -22.17
CA ARG A 567 -22.47 16.62 -22.56
C ARG A 567 -23.15 15.25 -22.52
N SER A 568 -23.92 14.96 -21.46
CA SER A 568 -24.69 13.71 -21.37
C SER A 568 -25.73 13.57 -22.50
N ASP A 569 -26.35 14.67 -22.90
CA ASP A 569 -27.32 14.69 -24.01
C ASP A 569 -26.64 14.45 -25.38
N MET A 570 -25.37 14.85 -25.54
CA MET A 570 -24.59 14.54 -26.75
C MET A 570 -24.15 13.07 -26.79
N GLU A 571 -23.66 12.51 -25.69
CA GLU A 571 -23.28 11.10 -25.61
C GLU A 571 -24.48 10.17 -25.89
N ASN A 572 -25.66 10.49 -25.35
CA ASN A 572 -26.89 9.74 -25.64
C ASN A 572 -27.32 9.81 -27.12
N LYS A 573 -27.06 10.95 -27.79
CA LYS A 573 -27.34 11.10 -29.23
C LYS A 573 -26.39 10.28 -30.10
N GLU A 574 -25.10 10.26 -29.76
CA GLU A 574 -24.11 9.42 -30.45
C GLU A 574 -24.44 7.93 -30.31
N LEU A 575 -24.84 7.48 -29.11
CA LEU A 575 -25.30 6.11 -28.88
C LEU A 575 -26.55 5.74 -29.70
N SER A 576 -27.49 6.68 -29.85
CA SER A 576 -28.73 6.47 -30.63
C SER A 576 -28.55 6.53 -32.16
N THR A 577 -27.38 6.95 -32.64
CA THR A 577 -27.06 7.01 -34.08
C THR A 577 -26.13 5.88 -34.54
N THR A 578 -25.65 5.07 -33.59
CA THR A 578 -24.87 3.84 -33.84
C THR A 578 -25.69 2.55 -33.68
N GLU A 579 -26.97 2.65 -33.33
CA GLU A 579 -28.00 1.60 -33.56
C GLU A 579 -28.70 1.85 -34.89
#